data_AF-A0A2D6HJB9-F1
#
_entry.id   AF-A0A2D6HJB9-F1
#
_cell.length_a   1.000
_cell.length_b   1.000
_cell.length_c   1.000
_cell.angle_alpha   90.00
_cell.angle_beta   90.00
_cell.angle_gamma   90.00
#
_symmetry.space_group_name_H-M   'P 1'
#
loop_
_entity.id
_entity.type
_entity.pdbx_description
1 polymer ?
#
loop_
_entity_poly.entity_id
_entity_poly.type
_entity_poly.pdbx_seq_one_letter_code
_entity_poly.pdbx_strand_id
1 'polypeptide(L)'
;MSQQATRQETIRGDIPLDLREAAACFELTERELRRWVNLERIPCERAVRNGRVEVVVRPTDVERFLAEHAQEAAATSRTADPRPEPEPPAASEPASATASAPSPPPAPQAQPRPEAGLPAQRLEDLLAERDRRQRTEVHLARSEARCEALERHLDDLRVELKATRGEKLALLSRTERLLELPAADAPRRTGNPWILAAGGVVLLGLGTALALALVEGARSELRAGRFEREANEAAGRALDLEVRADGLSASMATLRGDLQSAESASLGVRRELVSAEGRIELERRWRESATAERERALVELAAVRDANANLLGAQAAALAERATLATERDAIRIENTGLLRERDVTASERDSARRDLGTARLLMSDARRIQELVASERDTALDELRTARGRIESLTLKGEVFAAERDRLAAALLELQVALAREQRAREHGAQPEDAPDGREADAPNDGQADEPGAPPAEAGNPTASEAPANPALDVLHAAWARLAPRLLHAARLLGR
;
A
#
# COMPACT_ATOMS: atom_id res chain seq x y z
N MET A 1 -47.05 0.23 6.44
CA MET A 1 -46.98 -1.24 6.65
C MET A 1 -47.66 -2.00 5.52
N SER A 2 -48.97 -1.84 5.23
CA SER A 2 -49.68 -2.70 4.25
C SER A 2 -49.33 -2.56 2.76
N GLN A 3 -48.47 -1.62 2.35
CA GLN A 3 -48.02 -1.48 0.95
C GLN A 3 -46.67 -2.18 0.66
N GLN A 4 -45.92 -2.60 1.67
CA GLN A 4 -44.64 -3.31 1.49
C GLN A 4 -44.85 -4.78 1.13
N ALA A 5 -45.86 -5.43 1.72
CA ALA A 5 -46.16 -6.85 1.49
C ALA A 5 -46.49 -7.16 0.02
N THR A 6 -47.19 -6.28 -0.69
CA THR A 6 -47.59 -6.49 -2.09
C THR A 6 -46.50 -6.15 -3.12
N ARG A 7 -45.37 -5.53 -2.72
CA ARG A 7 -44.23 -5.31 -3.62
C ARG A 7 -43.25 -6.49 -3.63
N GLN A 8 -43.20 -7.30 -2.57
CA GLN A 8 -42.23 -8.39 -2.44
C GLN A 8 -42.55 -9.63 -3.30
N GLU A 9 -43.81 -9.86 -3.68
CA GLU A 9 -44.16 -11.04 -4.50
C GLU A 9 -43.82 -10.89 -6.00
N THR A 10 -43.60 -9.67 -6.50
CA THR A 10 -43.26 -9.42 -7.91
C THR A 10 -41.79 -9.58 -8.26
N ILE A 11 -40.87 -9.60 -7.27
CA ILE A 11 -39.42 -9.75 -7.47
C ILE A 11 -39.03 -11.23 -7.30
N ARG A 12 -39.65 -12.11 -8.08
CA ARG A 12 -39.47 -13.58 -7.97
C ARG A 12 -38.62 -14.21 -9.09
N GLY A 13 -38.10 -13.39 -9.99
CA GLY A 13 -37.00 -13.77 -10.87
C GLY A 13 -35.76 -12.96 -10.49
N ASP A 14 -34.61 -13.62 -10.41
CA ASP A 14 -33.28 -13.01 -10.28
C ASP A 14 -32.85 -12.38 -11.63
N ILE A 15 -33.77 -11.60 -12.22
CA ILE A 15 -33.61 -10.94 -13.50
C ILE A 15 -32.72 -9.72 -13.26
N PRO A 16 -31.59 -9.58 -13.97
CA PRO A 16 -30.71 -8.43 -13.80
C PRO A 16 -31.45 -7.15 -14.22
N LEU A 17 -31.51 -6.19 -13.30
CA LEU A 17 -32.14 -4.88 -13.49
C LEU A 17 -31.10 -3.85 -13.92
N ASP A 18 -31.46 -2.94 -14.82
CA ASP A 18 -30.57 -1.81 -15.10
C ASP A 18 -30.43 -0.88 -13.87
N LEU A 19 -29.40 -0.03 -13.84
CA LEU A 19 -29.14 0.85 -12.68
C LEU A 19 -30.32 1.78 -12.32
N ARG A 20 -31.22 2.08 -13.26
CA ARG A 20 -32.37 2.97 -13.05
C ARG A 20 -33.59 2.18 -12.57
N GLU A 21 -33.84 1.02 -13.14
CA GLU A 21 -34.82 0.04 -12.64
C GLU A 21 -34.49 -0.36 -11.19
N ALA A 22 -33.24 -0.74 -10.92
CA ALA A 22 -32.76 -1.10 -9.58
C ALA A 22 -32.88 0.08 -8.59
N ALA A 23 -32.45 1.29 -8.97
CA ALA A 23 -32.59 2.48 -8.11
C ALA A 23 -34.06 2.77 -7.77
N ALA A 24 -34.98 2.62 -8.73
CA ALA A 24 -36.41 2.77 -8.49
C ALA A 24 -37.00 1.66 -7.59
N CYS A 25 -36.53 0.41 -7.72
CA CYS A 25 -36.96 -0.70 -6.85
C CYS A 25 -36.54 -0.53 -5.39
N PHE A 26 -35.35 0.03 -5.14
CA PHE A 26 -34.79 0.19 -3.78
C PHE A 26 -34.96 1.60 -3.19
N GLU A 27 -35.71 2.48 -3.86
CA GLU A 27 -35.97 3.87 -3.42
C GLU A 27 -34.67 4.71 -3.23
N LEU A 28 -33.66 4.43 -4.06
CA LEU A 28 -32.35 5.09 -4.10
C LEU A 28 -32.24 6.06 -5.28
N THR A 29 -31.28 6.99 -5.24
CA THR A 29 -30.92 7.72 -6.48
C THR A 29 -29.97 6.88 -7.35
N GLU A 30 -30.09 6.99 -8.68
CA GLU A 30 -29.17 6.33 -9.62
C GLU A 30 -27.70 6.70 -9.34
N ARG A 31 -27.45 7.91 -8.83
CA ARG A 31 -26.11 8.38 -8.45
C ARG A 31 -25.53 7.63 -7.26
N GLU A 32 -26.32 7.30 -6.25
CA GLU A 32 -25.89 6.52 -5.08
C GLU A 32 -25.61 5.08 -5.46
N LEU A 33 -26.54 4.43 -6.19
CA LEU A 33 -26.34 3.06 -6.64
C LEU A 33 -25.12 2.93 -7.57
N ARG A 34 -24.96 3.86 -8.53
CA ARG A 34 -23.78 3.93 -9.40
C ARG A 34 -22.50 4.20 -8.59
N ARG A 35 -22.55 4.97 -7.50
CA ARG A 35 -21.40 5.19 -6.61
C ARG A 35 -21.00 3.90 -5.90
N TRP A 36 -21.95 3.10 -5.42
CA TRP A 36 -21.65 1.82 -4.74
C TRP A 36 -21.14 0.74 -5.70
N VAL A 37 -21.70 0.66 -6.91
CA VAL A 37 -21.20 -0.22 -7.98
C VAL A 37 -19.78 0.19 -8.42
N ASN A 38 -19.50 1.48 -8.59
CA ASN A 38 -18.15 1.99 -8.92
C ASN A 38 -17.12 1.78 -7.80
N LEU A 39 -17.56 1.56 -6.55
CA LEU A 39 -16.70 1.21 -5.41
C LEU A 39 -16.55 -0.31 -5.24
N GLU A 40 -17.03 -1.11 -6.21
CA GLU A 40 -17.01 -2.58 -6.21
C GLU A 40 -17.70 -3.21 -4.98
N ARG A 41 -18.53 -2.46 -4.25
CA ARG A 41 -19.28 -2.96 -3.08
C ARG A 41 -20.53 -3.76 -3.46
N ILE A 42 -20.99 -3.66 -4.71
CA ILE A 42 -22.11 -4.44 -5.25
C ILE A 42 -21.64 -5.10 -6.56
N PRO A 43 -21.72 -6.45 -6.68
CA PRO A 43 -21.48 -7.15 -7.94
C PRO A 43 -22.34 -6.59 -9.08
N CYS A 44 -21.74 -6.41 -10.26
CA CYS A 44 -22.47 -5.98 -11.45
C CYS A 44 -22.01 -6.74 -12.69
N GLU A 45 -22.94 -6.99 -13.60
CA GLU A 45 -22.67 -7.58 -14.91
C GLU A 45 -22.76 -6.48 -15.98
N ARG A 46 -22.11 -6.68 -17.12
CA ARG A 46 -22.30 -5.84 -18.32
C ARG A 46 -23.11 -6.64 -19.33
N ALA A 47 -24.34 -6.21 -19.61
CA ALA A 47 -25.17 -6.84 -20.64
C ALA A 47 -25.45 -5.87 -21.79
N VAL A 48 -25.71 -6.43 -22.98
CA VAL A 48 -26.15 -5.65 -24.13
C VAL A 48 -27.68 -5.63 -24.15
N ARG A 49 -28.29 -4.50 -23.77
CA ARG A 49 -29.74 -4.27 -23.83
C ARG A 49 -29.99 -3.17 -24.87
N ASN A 50 -30.94 -3.41 -25.79
CA ASN A 50 -31.28 -2.47 -26.87
C ASN A 50 -30.07 -1.98 -27.71
N GLY A 51 -29.05 -2.83 -27.91
CA GLY A 51 -27.84 -2.50 -28.66
C GLY A 51 -26.85 -1.58 -27.94
N ARG A 52 -27.01 -1.35 -26.63
CA ARG A 52 -26.08 -0.60 -25.77
C ARG A 52 -25.55 -1.51 -24.66
N VAL A 53 -24.29 -1.34 -24.30
CA VAL A 53 -23.71 -2.00 -23.12
C VAL A 53 -24.17 -1.23 -21.89
N GLU A 54 -25.04 -1.85 -21.11
CA GLU A 54 -25.58 -1.30 -19.86
C GLU A 54 -25.03 -2.08 -18.67
N VAL A 55 -24.86 -1.40 -17.54
CA VAL A 55 -24.47 -2.03 -16.28
C VAL A 55 -25.75 -2.51 -15.60
N VAL A 56 -25.80 -3.80 -15.32
CA VAL A 56 -26.94 -4.51 -14.77
C VAL A 56 -26.56 -5.09 -13.41
N VAL A 57 -27.50 -5.07 -12.47
CA VAL A 57 -27.30 -5.51 -11.09
C VAL A 57 -28.42 -6.47 -10.71
N ARG A 58 -28.09 -7.55 -9.98
CA ARG A 58 -29.08 -8.48 -9.46
C ARG A 58 -29.77 -7.89 -8.24
N PRO A 59 -31.11 -7.95 -8.12
CA PRO A 59 -31.82 -7.42 -6.95
C PRO A 59 -31.30 -7.98 -5.62
N THR A 60 -31.00 -9.29 -5.62
CA THR A 60 -30.47 -10.05 -4.47
C THR A 60 -29.14 -9.53 -3.94
N ASP A 61 -28.26 -9.05 -4.81
CA ASP A 61 -26.96 -8.48 -4.41
C ASP A 61 -27.11 -7.06 -3.83
N VAL A 62 -28.06 -6.26 -4.34
CA VAL A 62 -28.38 -4.94 -3.75
C VAL A 62 -29.02 -5.10 -2.36
N GLU A 63 -29.94 -6.05 -2.21
CA GLU A 63 -30.57 -6.36 -0.90
C GLU A 63 -29.53 -6.79 0.14
N ARG A 64 -28.60 -7.69 -0.22
CA ARG A 64 -27.51 -8.11 0.67
C ARG A 64 -26.65 -6.92 1.08
N PHE A 65 -26.21 -6.11 0.12
CA PHE A 65 -25.38 -4.93 0.40
C PHE A 65 -26.08 -3.91 1.32
N LEU A 66 -27.37 -3.64 1.08
CA LEU A 66 -28.16 -2.72 1.92
C LEU A 66 -28.31 -3.28 3.36
N ALA A 67 -28.49 -4.59 3.52
CA ALA A 67 -28.56 -5.22 4.83
C ALA A 67 -27.22 -5.13 5.59
N GLU A 68 -26.09 -5.36 4.91
CA GLU A 68 -24.74 -5.21 5.49
C GLU A 68 -24.47 -3.74 5.87
N HIS A 69 -24.77 -2.79 4.99
CA HIS A 69 -24.56 -1.36 5.25
C HIS A 69 -25.45 -0.83 6.39
N ALA A 70 -26.67 -1.38 6.56
CA ALA A 70 -27.52 -1.07 7.71
C ALA A 70 -26.92 -1.62 9.02
N GLN A 71 -26.27 -2.78 9.00
CA GLN A 71 -25.56 -3.34 10.15
C GLN A 71 -24.29 -2.53 10.49
N GLU A 72 -23.51 -2.09 9.50
CA GLU A 72 -22.36 -1.17 9.70
C GLU A 72 -22.80 0.15 10.37
N ALA A 73 -23.91 0.73 9.89
CA ALA A 73 -24.48 1.96 10.47
C ALA A 73 -25.01 1.74 11.91
N ALA A 74 -25.63 0.60 12.19
CA ALA A 74 -26.10 0.26 13.53
C ALA A 74 -24.92 0.00 14.50
N ALA A 75 -23.86 -0.67 14.05
CA ALA A 75 -22.67 -0.95 14.86
C ALA A 75 -21.89 0.32 15.21
N THR A 76 -21.69 1.22 14.24
CA THR A 76 -21.04 2.52 14.47
C THR A 76 -21.85 3.40 15.44
N SER A 77 -23.19 3.40 15.32
CA SER A 77 -24.08 4.10 16.26
C SER A 77 -24.02 3.55 17.69
N ARG A 78 -23.70 2.26 17.87
CA ARG A 78 -23.65 1.59 19.18
C ARG A 78 -22.31 1.75 19.91
N THR A 79 -21.26 2.15 19.19
CA THR A 79 -19.90 2.39 19.73
C THR A 79 -19.68 3.86 20.11
N ALA A 80 -20.67 4.72 19.90
CA ALA A 80 -20.72 6.08 20.44
C ALA A 80 -21.12 6.05 21.93
N ASP A 81 -20.18 5.61 22.77
CA ASP A 81 -20.26 5.62 24.22
C ASP A 81 -20.60 7.05 24.72
N PRO A 82 -21.60 7.25 25.61
CA PRO A 82 -21.99 8.59 26.08
C PRO A 82 -20.85 9.24 26.85
N ARG A 83 -20.12 10.11 26.15
CA ARG A 83 -19.05 10.95 26.69
C ARG A 83 -19.56 11.71 27.93
N PRO A 84 -18.95 11.54 29.12
CA PRO A 84 -19.44 12.17 30.33
C PRO A 84 -19.40 13.71 30.19
N GLU A 85 -20.45 14.36 30.69
CA GLU A 85 -20.57 15.82 30.68
C GLU A 85 -19.42 16.45 31.48
N PRO A 86 -18.84 17.57 31.00
CA PRO A 86 -17.79 18.26 31.74
C PRO A 86 -18.38 18.99 32.96
N GLU A 87 -17.87 18.69 34.16
CA GLU A 87 -18.24 19.39 35.39
C GLU A 87 -17.91 20.91 35.30
N PRO A 88 -18.71 21.77 35.95
CA PRO A 88 -18.53 23.22 35.91
C PRO A 88 -17.31 23.66 36.76
N PRO A 89 -16.55 24.69 36.33
CA PRO A 89 -15.38 25.15 37.06
C PRO A 89 -15.75 25.86 38.37
N ALA A 90 -15.21 25.37 39.48
CA ALA A 90 -15.27 26.05 40.76
C ALA A 90 -14.44 27.36 40.76
N ALA A 91 -14.91 28.35 41.52
CA ALA A 91 -14.38 29.71 41.47
C ALA A 91 -13.06 29.89 42.25
N SER A 92 -12.21 30.78 41.72
CA SER A 92 -11.37 31.78 42.40
C SER A 92 -10.62 31.42 43.70
N GLU A 93 -9.29 31.63 43.71
CA GLU A 93 -8.62 32.54 44.68
C GLU A 93 -7.23 33.01 44.13
N PRO A 94 -6.62 34.09 44.66
CA PRO A 94 -5.75 34.96 43.86
C PRO A 94 -4.23 34.90 44.07
N ALA A 95 -3.53 35.26 42.99
CA ALA A 95 -2.24 35.97 42.88
C ALA A 95 -1.26 36.05 44.07
N SER A 96 -0.05 35.50 43.86
CA SER A 96 1.26 36.06 44.24
C SER A 96 2.33 35.40 43.36
N ALA A 97 2.86 36.05 42.32
CA ALA A 97 3.87 37.12 42.30
C ALA A 97 5.31 36.60 42.08
N THR A 98 5.86 36.94 40.90
CA THR A 98 7.29 37.07 40.55
C THR A 98 8.27 35.90 40.78
N ALA A 99 8.60 35.21 39.67
CA ALA A 99 9.99 34.91 39.30
C ALA A 99 10.11 34.81 37.77
N SER A 100 11.05 35.54 37.17
CA SER A 100 11.26 35.54 35.72
C SER A 100 11.85 34.22 35.23
N ALA A 101 11.21 33.59 34.24
CA ALA A 101 11.74 32.46 33.49
C ALA A 101 11.57 32.73 31.97
N PRO A 102 12.49 32.26 31.12
CA PRO A 102 12.59 32.71 29.73
C PRO A 102 11.43 32.21 28.87
N SER A 103 11.08 33.01 27.86
CA SER A 103 10.03 32.72 26.88
C SER A 103 10.18 31.31 26.27
N PRO A 104 9.11 30.49 26.24
CA PRO A 104 9.14 29.25 25.47
C PRO A 104 9.32 29.58 23.98
N PRO A 105 10.04 28.73 23.20
CA PRO A 105 10.11 28.90 21.76
C PRO A 105 8.69 28.83 21.16
N PRO A 106 8.40 29.58 20.08
CA PRO A 106 7.09 29.56 19.47
C PRO A 106 6.72 28.13 19.08
N ALA A 107 5.57 27.66 19.56
CA ALA A 107 5.05 26.36 19.18
C ALA A 107 5.03 26.27 17.64
N PRO A 108 5.54 25.18 17.04
CA PRO A 108 5.51 25.04 15.59
C PRO A 108 4.06 25.15 15.16
N GLN A 109 3.77 26.16 14.31
CA GLN A 109 2.44 26.38 13.78
C GLN A 109 1.94 25.07 13.22
N ALA A 110 0.80 24.59 13.74
CA ALA A 110 0.17 23.38 13.26
C ALA A 110 -0.24 23.62 11.81
N GLN A 111 0.63 23.23 10.88
CA GLN A 111 0.35 23.27 9.46
C GLN A 111 -0.98 22.52 9.27
N PRO A 112 -1.97 23.12 8.58
CA PRO A 112 -3.20 22.42 8.31
C PRO A 112 -2.82 21.13 7.58
N ARG A 113 -3.19 19.99 8.17
CA ARG A 113 -2.97 18.69 7.52
C ARG A 113 -3.54 18.80 6.11
N PRO A 114 -2.74 18.60 5.04
CA PRO A 114 -3.33 18.53 3.72
C PRO A 114 -4.33 17.39 3.75
N GLU A 115 -5.60 17.72 3.55
CA GLU A 115 -6.64 16.71 3.41
C GLU A 115 -6.19 15.73 2.32
N ALA A 116 -6.42 14.44 2.54
CA ALA A 116 -5.96 13.38 1.66
C ALA A 116 -6.74 13.30 0.34
N GLY A 117 -6.99 14.45 -0.29
CA GLY A 117 -7.30 14.53 -1.70
C GLY A 117 -6.15 13.92 -2.47
N LEU A 118 -6.43 12.78 -3.13
CA LEU A 118 -5.58 12.25 -4.19
C LEU A 118 -5.24 13.43 -5.13
N PRO A 119 -3.95 13.77 -5.34
CA PRO A 119 -3.60 14.95 -6.12
C PRO A 119 -4.26 14.83 -7.49
N ALA A 120 -4.90 15.90 -7.98
CA ALA A 120 -5.77 15.85 -9.16
C ALA A 120 -5.09 15.18 -10.37
N GLN A 121 -3.79 15.43 -10.53
CA GLN A 121 -2.90 14.78 -11.50
C GLN A 121 -2.96 13.24 -11.45
N ARG A 122 -2.99 12.62 -10.27
CA ARG A 122 -3.10 11.15 -10.14
C ARG A 122 -4.49 10.63 -10.53
N LEU A 123 -5.53 11.45 -10.44
CA LEU A 123 -6.86 11.12 -10.96
C LEU A 123 -6.89 11.23 -12.49
N GLU A 124 -6.28 12.29 -13.04
CA GLU A 124 -6.11 12.51 -14.48
C GLU A 124 -5.27 11.39 -15.12
N ASP A 125 -4.16 10.98 -14.49
CA ASP A 125 -3.34 9.84 -14.92
C ASP A 125 -4.15 8.54 -14.96
N LEU A 126 -4.96 8.25 -13.94
CA LEU A 126 -5.81 7.05 -13.90
C LEU A 126 -6.93 7.09 -14.95
N LEU A 127 -7.46 8.26 -15.28
CA LEU A 127 -8.42 8.45 -16.37
C LEU A 127 -7.74 8.27 -17.74
N ALA A 128 -6.56 8.83 -17.95
CA ALA A 128 -5.78 8.66 -19.17
C ALA A 128 -5.35 7.19 -19.39
N GLU A 129 -4.96 6.50 -18.31
CA GLU A 129 -4.66 5.06 -18.30
C GLU A 129 -5.90 4.21 -18.66
N ARG A 130 -7.07 4.56 -18.13
CA ARG A 130 -8.35 3.93 -18.48
C ARG A 130 -8.72 4.15 -19.95
N ASP A 131 -8.57 5.37 -20.46
CA ASP A 131 -8.82 5.70 -21.87
C ASP A 131 -7.88 4.95 -22.81
N ARG A 132 -6.60 4.78 -22.44
CA ARG A 132 -5.66 3.93 -23.18
C ARG A 132 -6.14 2.48 -23.25
N ARG A 133 -6.55 1.91 -22.11
CA ARG A 133 -7.07 0.53 -22.03
C ARG A 133 -8.33 0.34 -22.88
N GLN A 134 -9.28 1.27 -22.81
CA GLN A 134 -10.48 1.24 -23.65
C GLN A 134 -10.16 1.33 -25.15
N ARG A 135 -9.18 2.14 -25.55
CA ARG A 135 -8.71 2.17 -26.95
C ARG A 135 -8.11 0.83 -27.36
N THR A 136 -7.26 0.21 -26.52
CA THR A 136 -6.70 -1.11 -26.83
C THR A 136 -7.75 -2.22 -26.89
N GLU A 137 -8.76 -2.21 -26.00
CA GLU A 137 -9.89 -3.14 -26.05
C GLU A 137 -10.70 -2.99 -27.34
N VAL A 138 -10.99 -1.76 -27.77
CA VAL A 138 -11.69 -1.48 -29.04
C VAL A 138 -10.85 -1.90 -30.25
N HIS A 139 -9.52 -1.73 -30.21
CA HIS A 139 -8.63 -2.21 -31.26
C HIS A 139 -8.57 -3.75 -31.31
N LEU A 140 -8.54 -4.43 -30.16
CA LEU A 140 -8.58 -5.89 -30.05
C LEU A 140 -9.88 -6.44 -30.65
N ALA A 141 -11.03 -5.98 -30.17
CA ALA A 141 -12.34 -6.41 -30.66
C ALA A 141 -12.52 -6.16 -32.18
N ARG A 142 -11.96 -5.05 -32.70
CA ARG A 142 -11.96 -4.76 -34.14
C ARG A 142 -11.02 -5.67 -34.94
N SER A 143 -9.95 -6.18 -34.33
CA SER A 143 -9.06 -7.17 -34.94
C SER A 143 -9.69 -8.57 -34.95
N GLU A 144 -10.34 -8.97 -33.86
CA GLU A 144 -11.08 -10.24 -33.74
C GLU A 144 -12.21 -10.31 -34.77
N ALA A 145 -13.04 -9.26 -34.86
CA ALA A 145 -14.10 -9.17 -35.88
C ALA A 145 -13.58 -9.20 -37.33
N ARG A 146 -12.33 -8.76 -37.58
CA ARG A 146 -11.68 -8.91 -38.90
C ARG A 146 -11.20 -10.34 -39.14
N CYS A 147 -10.65 -11.01 -38.13
CA CYS A 147 -10.27 -12.42 -38.23
C CYS A 147 -11.50 -13.29 -38.53
N GLU A 148 -12.60 -13.12 -37.80
CA GLU A 148 -13.84 -13.87 -38.08
C GLU A 148 -14.39 -13.59 -39.50
N ALA A 149 -14.30 -12.35 -39.99
CA ALA A 149 -14.73 -12.01 -41.35
C ALA A 149 -13.86 -12.68 -42.42
N LEU A 150 -12.55 -12.79 -42.18
CA LEU A 150 -11.63 -13.52 -43.05
C LEU A 150 -11.85 -15.03 -43.00
N GLU A 151 -12.15 -15.59 -41.83
CA GLU A 151 -12.49 -17.02 -41.67
C GLU A 151 -13.77 -17.37 -42.44
N ARG A 152 -14.84 -16.57 -42.28
CA ARG A 152 -16.08 -16.72 -43.07
C ARG A 152 -15.80 -16.68 -44.58
N HIS A 153 -15.01 -15.70 -45.04
CA HIS A 153 -14.66 -15.59 -46.46
C HIS A 153 -13.81 -16.76 -46.98
N LEU A 154 -12.92 -17.32 -46.15
CA LEU A 154 -12.16 -18.53 -46.50
C LEU A 154 -13.06 -19.76 -46.57
N ASP A 155 -14.10 -19.87 -45.75
CA ASP A 155 -15.08 -20.95 -45.82
C ASP A 155 -16.03 -20.80 -47.02
N ASP A 156 -16.45 -19.58 -47.38
CA ASP A 156 -17.17 -19.31 -48.62
C ASP A 156 -16.35 -19.75 -49.85
N LEU A 157 -15.07 -19.35 -49.92
CA LEU A 157 -14.15 -19.78 -50.99
C LEU A 157 -13.94 -21.30 -51.00
N ARG A 158 -13.94 -21.98 -49.84
CA ARG A 158 -13.90 -23.45 -49.76
C ARG A 158 -15.19 -24.09 -50.30
N VAL A 159 -16.34 -23.46 -50.14
CA VAL A 159 -17.62 -23.92 -50.71
C VAL A 159 -17.61 -23.73 -52.23
N GLU A 160 -17.21 -22.57 -52.74
CA GLU A 160 -17.07 -22.32 -54.18
C GLU A 160 -16.07 -23.28 -54.86
N LEU A 161 -14.93 -23.54 -54.22
CA LEU A 161 -13.91 -24.47 -54.74
C LEU A 161 -14.41 -25.93 -54.72
N LYS A 162 -15.25 -26.31 -53.75
CA LYS A 162 -15.95 -27.61 -53.76
C LYS A 162 -17.00 -27.67 -54.88
N ALA A 163 -17.77 -26.61 -55.09
CA ALA A 163 -18.78 -26.54 -56.16
C ALA A 163 -18.13 -26.67 -57.54
N THR A 164 -17.14 -25.82 -57.86
CA THR A 164 -16.41 -25.86 -59.14
C THR A 164 -15.63 -27.17 -59.35
N ARG A 165 -15.10 -27.80 -58.28
CA ARG A 165 -14.53 -29.15 -58.37
C ARG A 165 -15.59 -30.22 -58.65
N GLY A 166 -16.79 -30.09 -58.06
CA GLY A 166 -17.95 -30.93 -58.36
C GLY A 166 -18.40 -30.81 -59.82
N GLU A 167 -18.52 -29.58 -60.33
CA GLU A 167 -18.84 -29.30 -61.74
C GLU A 167 -17.76 -29.86 -62.68
N LYS A 168 -16.47 -29.70 -62.35
CA LYS A 168 -15.38 -30.25 -63.15
C LYS A 168 -15.40 -31.78 -63.18
N LEU A 169 -15.74 -32.45 -62.07
CA LEU A 169 -15.95 -33.91 -62.02
C LEU A 169 -17.22 -34.34 -62.76
N ALA A 170 -18.29 -33.55 -62.73
CA ALA A 170 -19.51 -33.78 -63.52
C ALA A 170 -19.25 -33.64 -65.04
N LEU A 171 -18.41 -32.68 -65.45
CA LEU A 171 -17.97 -32.53 -66.84
C LEU A 171 -17.07 -33.69 -67.27
N LEU A 172 -16.11 -34.10 -66.43
CA LEU A 172 -15.23 -35.24 -66.74
C LEU A 172 -16.01 -36.56 -66.87
N SER A 173 -16.90 -36.87 -65.92
CA SER A 173 -17.76 -38.06 -66.00
C SER A 173 -18.76 -37.99 -67.17
N ARG A 174 -19.15 -36.79 -67.62
CA ARG A 174 -19.94 -36.62 -68.85
C ARG A 174 -19.12 -36.87 -70.12
N THR A 175 -17.84 -36.49 -70.15
CA THR A 175 -16.94 -36.84 -71.27
C THR A 175 -16.57 -38.32 -71.27
N GLU A 176 -16.43 -38.95 -70.10
CA GLU A 176 -16.15 -40.38 -69.95
C GLU A 176 -17.34 -41.22 -70.47
N ARG A 177 -18.58 -40.85 -70.12
CA ARG A 177 -19.81 -41.45 -70.69
C ARG A 177 -20.00 -41.23 -72.20
N LEU A 178 -19.36 -40.22 -72.78
CA LEU A 178 -19.34 -40.01 -74.25
C LEU A 178 -18.27 -40.88 -74.94
N LEU A 179 -17.28 -41.37 -74.20
CA LEU A 179 -16.25 -42.30 -74.68
C LEU A 179 -16.65 -43.78 -74.46
N GLU A 180 -17.54 -44.07 -73.50
CA GLU A 180 -18.11 -45.40 -73.24
C GLU A 180 -19.34 -45.75 -74.11
N LEU A 181 -19.65 -44.96 -75.14
CA LEU A 181 -20.66 -45.32 -76.14
C LEU A 181 -20.20 -46.59 -76.90
N PRO A 182 -20.94 -47.71 -76.84
CA PRO A 182 -20.49 -48.95 -77.46
C PRO A 182 -20.50 -48.82 -78.99
N ALA A 183 -19.35 -49.07 -79.60
CA ALA A 183 -19.22 -49.22 -81.04
C ALA A 183 -19.94 -50.50 -81.49
N ALA A 184 -21.22 -50.38 -81.84
CA ALA A 184 -22.06 -51.47 -82.33
C ALA A 184 -22.74 -51.11 -83.67
N ASP A 185 -22.39 -51.91 -84.68
CA ASP A 185 -23.20 -52.28 -85.85
C ASP A 185 -23.62 -51.21 -86.90
N ALA A 186 -22.77 -51.08 -87.93
CA ALA A 186 -23.24 -50.93 -89.32
C ALA A 186 -22.29 -51.70 -90.30
N PRO A 187 -22.78 -52.26 -91.43
CA PRO A 187 -22.24 -53.53 -91.92
C PRO A 187 -21.31 -53.47 -93.14
N ARG A 188 -20.58 -54.58 -93.37
CA ARG A 188 -19.89 -54.89 -94.64
C ARG A 188 -20.91 -55.19 -95.77
N ARG A 189 -20.75 -54.55 -96.93
CA ARG A 189 -21.08 -55.03 -98.30
C ARG A 189 -20.60 -53.94 -99.28
N THR A 190 -19.60 -54.14 -100.14
CA THR A 190 -19.62 -54.91 -101.41
C THR A 190 -20.88 -54.69 -102.24
N GLY A 191 -20.80 -53.87 -103.29
CA GLY A 191 -21.87 -53.71 -104.28
C GLY A 191 -21.67 -52.53 -105.24
N ASN A 192 -21.21 -52.81 -106.45
CA ASN A 192 -21.56 -52.03 -107.65
C ASN A 192 -23.11 -52.06 -107.79
N PRO A 193 -23.81 -51.08 -108.40
CA PRO A 193 -23.76 -51.03 -109.86
C PRO A 193 -24.11 -49.68 -110.56
N TRP A 194 -23.97 -49.69 -111.89
CA TRP A 194 -24.77 -48.87 -112.80
C TRP A 194 -26.26 -49.27 -112.78
N ILE A 195 -27.10 -48.53 -113.52
CA ILE A 195 -28.50 -48.84 -113.87
C ILE A 195 -29.54 -48.43 -112.82
N LEU A 196 -29.96 -47.17 -112.92
CA LEU A 196 -31.37 -46.90 -113.21
C LEU A 196 -31.47 -46.02 -114.48
N ALA A 197 -31.21 -46.65 -115.62
CA ALA A 197 -31.70 -46.18 -116.90
C ALA A 197 -33.09 -46.83 -117.12
N ALA A 198 -34.16 -46.03 -117.07
CA ALA A 198 -35.53 -46.51 -117.29
C ALA A 198 -36.41 -45.41 -117.90
N GLY A 199 -36.08 -45.04 -119.14
CA GLY A 199 -36.83 -44.09 -119.95
C GLY A 199 -36.05 -43.70 -121.20
N GLY A 200 -36.17 -44.38 -122.34
CA GLY A 200 -36.96 -45.58 -122.59
C GLY A 200 -36.68 -46.07 -124.02
N VAL A 201 -35.98 -47.19 -124.17
CA VAL A 201 -35.63 -47.75 -125.49
C VAL A 201 -36.79 -48.64 -125.98
N VAL A 202 -37.83 -48.01 -126.53
CA VAL A 202 -38.81 -48.67 -127.42
C VAL A 202 -39.10 -47.77 -128.61
N LEU A 203 -38.13 -47.71 -129.53
CA LEU A 203 -38.37 -47.73 -130.98
C LEU A 203 -37.10 -48.20 -131.68
N LEU A 204 -36.70 -49.41 -131.29
CA LEU A 204 -35.65 -50.18 -131.93
C LEU A 204 -36.22 -50.83 -133.19
N GLY A 205 -35.57 -50.62 -134.34
CA GLY A 205 -35.73 -51.49 -135.50
C GLY A 205 -36.79 -51.11 -136.53
N LEU A 206 -36.48 -50.10 -137.35
CA LEU A 206 -36.79 -50.11 -138.79
C LEU A 206 -35.99 -49.00 -139.50
N GLY A 207 -35.08 -49.37 -140.42
CA GLY A 207 -34.55 -48.38 -141.38
C GLY A 207 -33.06 -48.39 -141.72
N THR A 208 -32.19 -49.17 -141.07
CA THR A 208 -30.78 -49.35 -141.52
C THR A 208 -30.64 -50.15 -142.84
N ALA A 209 -31.73 -50.26 -143.61
CA ALA A 209 -31.84 -51.04 -144.85
C ALA A 209 -32.65 -50.32 -145.96
N LEU A 210 -32.82 -49.00 -145.88
CA LEU A 210 -33.25 -48.16 -147.02
C LEU A 210 -32.40 -46.87 -147.01
N ALA A 211 -31.08 -46.95 -147.00
CA ALA A 211 -30.23 -47.58 -148.03
C ALA A 211 -30.43 -46.93 -149.42
N LEU A 212 -29.37 -46.27 -149.88
CA LEU A 212 -28.92 -46.24 -151.27
C LEU A 212 -29.81 -45.55 -152.33
N ALA A 213 -30.83 -44.76 -151.95
CA ALA A 213 -31.73 -44.12 -152.93
C ALA A 213 -31.46 -42.63 -153.25
N LEU A 214 -30.83 -41.85 -152.37
CA LEU A 214 -30.54 -40.41 -152.59
C LEU A 214 -29.10 -40.04 -152.22
N VAL A 215 -28.17 -40.84 -152.76
CA VAL A 215 -26.84 -40.37 -153.15
C VAL A 215 -27.01 -39.39 -154.36
N GLU A 216 -26.02 -38.55 -154.67
CA GLU A 216 -26.11 -37.49 -155.71
C GLU A 216 -27.22 -36.41 -155.50
N GLY A 217 -27.10 -35.54 -154.48
CA GLY A 217 -28.14 -34.49 -154.28
C GLY A 217 -27.82 -33.16 -153.57
N ALA A 218 -26.70 -32.98 -152.85
CA ALA A 218 -26.41 -31.70 -152.16
C ALA A 218 -24.91 -31.48 -151.83
N ARG A 219 -24.00 -31.90 -152.71
CA ARG A 219 -22.54 -31.89 -152.42
C ARG A 219 -21.88 -30.49 -152.51
N SER A 220 -22.68 -29.43 -152.60
CA SER A 220 -22.27 -28.03 -152.83
C SER A 220 -22.50 -27.06 -151.65
N GLU A 221 -23.21 -27.45 -150.58
CA GLU A 221 -23.45 -26.56 -149.41
C GLU A 221 -22.58 -26.88 -148.19
N LEU A 222 -21.94 -28.06 -148.16
CA LEU A 222 -21.14 -28.59 -147.04
C LEU A 222 -19.76 -27.92 -146.80
N ARG A 223 -19.59 -26.69 -147.31
CA ARG A 223 -18.44 -25.80 -147.03
C ARG A 223 -18.84 -24.46 -146.39
N ALA A 224 -20.11 -24.07 -146.41
CA ALA A 224 -20.59 -22.87 -145.69
C ALA A 224 -20.96 -23.21 -144.23
N GLY A 225 -21.86 -24.18 -144.04
CA GLY A 225 -22.32 -24.60 -142.69
C GLY A 225 -21.28 -25.33 -141.83
N ARG A 226 -20.03 -25.48 -142.30
CA ARG A 226 -18.92 -26.00 -141.48
C ARG A 226 -18.23 -24.88 -140.71
N PHE A 227 -18.02 -23.73 -141.35
CA PHE A 227 -17.53 -22.52 -140.68
C PHE A 227 -18.52 -21.99 -139.66
N GLU A 228 -19.85 -22.05 -139.91
CA GLU A 228 -20.85 -21.66 -138.89
C GLU A 228 -20.89 -22.60 -137.68
N ARG A 229 -20.64 -23.91 -137.86
CA ARG A 229 -20.56 -24.84 -136.72
C ARG A 229 -19.27 -24.67 -135.93
N GLU A 230 -18.14 -24.52 -136.62
CA GLU A 230 -16.85 -24.24 -135.97
C GLU A 230 -16.86 -22.87 -135.28
N ALA A 231 -17.53 -21.86 -135.85
CA ALA A 231 -17.74 -20.55 -135.22
C ALA A 231 -18.69 -20.61 -134.03
N ASN A 232 -19.80 -21.36 -134.12
CA ASN A 232 -20.73 -21.53 -132.98
C ASN A 232 -20.14 -22.39 -131.86
N GLU A 233 -19.30 -23.39 -132.15
CA GLU A 233 -18.52 -24.13 -131.15
C GLU A 233 -17.37 -23.29 -130.57
N ALA A 234 -16.81 -22.36 -131.33
CA ALA A 234 -15.84 -21.39 -130.82
C ALA A 234 -16.52 -20.34 -129.93
N ALA A 235 -17.69 -19.83 -130.32
CA ALA A 235 -18.50 -18.91 -129.53
C ALA A 235 -19.04 -19.58 -128.24
N GLY A 236 -19.52 -20.82 -128.34
CA GLY A 236 -19.90 -21.63 -127.18
C GLY A 236 -18.74 -21.83 -126.22
N ARG A 237 -17.53 -22.15 -126.73
CA ARG A 237 -16.31 -22.24 -125.91
C ARG A 237 -15.86 -20.88 -125.34
N ALA A 238 -16.09 -19.77 -126.06
CA ALA A 238 -15.79 -18.44 -125.55
C ALA A 238 -16.73 -18.07 -124.38
N LEU A 239 -18.03 -18.32 -124.51
CA LEU A 239 -19.02 -18.13 -123.44
C LEU A 239 -18.74 -19.05 -122.23
N ASP A 240 -18.36 -20.31 -122.47
CA ASP A 240 -17.97 -21.25 -121.41
C ASP A 240 -16.70 -20.78 -120.65
N LEU A 241 -15.78 -20.11 -121.35
CA LEU A 241 -14.59 -19.50 -120.76
C LEU A 241 -14.92 -18.19 -120.03
N GLU A 242 -15.86 -17.40 -120.54
CA GLU A 242 -16.36 -16.16 -119.91
C GLU A 242 -17.11 -16.47 -118.60
N VAL A 243 -18.04 -17.44 -118.60
CA VAL A 243 -18.72 -17.92 -117.40
C VAL A 243 -17.74 -18.51 -116.37
N ARG A 244 -16.66 -19.19 -116.82
CA ARG A 244 -15.59 -19.64 -115.92
C ARG A 244 -14.73 -18.47 -115.41
N ALA A 245 -14.46 -17.46 -116.22
CA ALA A 245 -13.73 -16.26 -115.80
C ALA A 245 -14.53 -15.47 -114.76
N ASP A 246 -15.84 -15.32 -114.93
CA ASP A 246 -16.75 -14.73 -113.96
C ASP A 246 -16.86 -15.56 -112.68
N GLY A 247 -16.95 -16.89 -112.78
CA GLY A 247 -16.90 -17.79 -111.62
C GLY A 247 -15.59 -17.70 -110.85
N LEU A 248 -14.46 -17.60 -111.55
CA LEU A 248 -13.14 -17.36 -110.94
C LEU A 248 -13.05 -15.96 -110.31
N SER A 249 -13.58 -14.93 -110.97
CA SER A 249 -13.68 -13.56 -110.43
C SER A 249 -14.49 -13.52 -109.13
N ALA A 250 -15.66 -14.18 -109.11
CA ALA A 250 -16.51 -14.32 -107.93
C ALA A 250 -15.79 -15.06 -106.79
N SER A 251 -15.12 -16.18 -107.07
CA SER A 251 -14.35 -16.92 -106.06
C SER A 251 -13.12 -16.15 -105.53
N MET A 252 -12.46 -15.34 -106.38
CA MET A 252 -11.40 -14.42 -105.94
C MET A 252 -11.96 -13.27 -105.10
N ALA A 253 -13.19 -12.82 -105.37
CA ALA A 253 -13.86 -11.81 -104.54
C ALA A 253 -14.25 -12.38 -103.16
N THR A 254 -14.78 -13.62 -103.09
CA THR A 254 -15.07 -14.27 -101.79
C THR A 254 -13.80 -14.53 -101.00
N LEU A 255 -12.75 -15.09 -101.63
CA LEU A 255 -11.45 -15.31 -100.97
C LEU A 255 -10.81 -14.00 -100.47
N ARG A 256 -10.99 -12.88 -101.17
CA ARG A 256 -10.54 -11.56 -100.71
C ARG A 256 -11.35 -11.08 -99.50
N GLY A 257 -12.66 -11.32 -99.49
CA GLY A 257 -13.53 -11.04 -98.34
C GLY A 257 -13.15 -11.89 -97.11
N ASP A 258 -12.91 -13.18 -97.30
CA ASP A 258 -12.47 -14.10 -96.24
C ASP A 258 -11.10 -13.71 -95.69
N LEU A 259 -10.16 -13.31 -96.55
CA LEU A 259 -8.85 -12.79 -96.15
C LEU A 259 -8.99 -11.52 -95.31
N GLN A 260 -9.78 -10.54 -95.76
CA GLN A 260 -10.03 -9.29 -95.02
C GLN A 260 -10.73 -9.56 -93.68
N SER A 261 -11.66 -10.52 -93.64
CA SER A 261 -12.31 -10.97 -92.41
C SER A 261 -11.29 -11.57 -91.44
N ALA A 262 -10.44 -12.50 -91.91
CA ALA A 262 -9.38 -13.11 -91.12
C ALA A 262 -8.33 -12.10 -90.63
N GLU A 263 -7.94 -11.13 -91.46
CA GLU A 263 -7.07 -10.02 -91.07
C GLU A 263 -7.72 -9.18 -89.96
N SER A 264 -9.00 -8.81 -90.10
CA SER A 264 -9.73 -8.04 -89.09
C SER A 264 -9.87 -8.80 -87.76
N ALA A 265 -10.12 -10.10 -87.81
CA ALA A 265 -10.16 -10.98 -86.64
C ALA A 265 -8.78 -11.08 -85.97
N SER A 266 -7.70 -11.22 -86.77
CA SER A 266 -6.33 -11.26 -86.23
C SER A 266 -5.93 -9.94 -85.54
N LEU A 267 -6.39 -8.80 -86.06
CA LEU A 267 -6.20 -7.49 -85.43
C LEU A 267 -7.03 -7.35 -84.15
N GLY A 268 -8.24 -7.91 -84.10
CA GLY A 268 -9.04 -8.04 -82.88
C GLY A 268 -8.29 -8.80 -81.79
N VAL A 269 -7.87 -10.03 -82.08
CA VAL A 269 -7.10 -10.89 -81.15
C VAL A 269 -5.80 -10.20 -80.69
N ARG A 270 -5.08 -9.50 -81.57
CA ARG A 270 -3.88 -8.73 -81.19
C ARG A 270 -4.20 -7.60 -80.19
N ARG A 271 -5.30 -6.88 -80.36
CA ARG A 271 -5.72 -5.83 -79.40
C ARG A 271 -6.12 -6.43 -78.05
N GLU A 272 -6.84 -7.55 -78.06
CA GLU A 272 -7.22 -8.27 -76.83
C GLU A 272 -5.99 -8.81 -76.09
N LEU A 273 -5.00 -9.33 -76.82
CA LEU A 273 -3.75 -9.83 -76.25
C LEU A 273 -2.93 -8.69 -75.61
N VAL A 274 -2.76 -7.55 -76.29
CA VAL A 274 -2.11 -6.35 -75.70
C VAL A 274 -2.89 -5.83 -74.47
N SER A 275 -4.23 -5.90 -74.49
CA SER A 275 -5.06 -5.55 -73.33
C SER A 275 -4.94 -6.56 -72.17
N ALA A 276 -4.74 -7.84 -72.48
CA ALA A 276 -4.48 -8.88 -71.48
C ALA A 276 -3.08 -8.73 -70.87
N GLU A 277 -2.05 -8.48 -71.67
CA GLU A 277 -0.69 -8.16 -71.21
C GLU A 277 -0.68 -6.94 -70.28
N GLY A 278 -1.38 -5.86 -70.65
CA GLY A 278 -1.52 -4.68 -69.80
C GLY A 278 -2.21 -4.98 -68.45
N ARG A 279 -3.21 -5.88 -68.42
CA ARG A 279 -3.85 -6.32 -67.18
C ARG A 279 -2.92 -7.19 -66.32
N ILE A 280 -2.17 -8.11 -66.94
CA ILE A 280 -1.21 -8.98 -66.23
C ILE A 280 -0.08 -8.14 -65.60
N GLU A 281 0.44 -7.14 -66.33
CA GLU A 281 1.46 -6.22 -65.83
C GLU A 281 0.94 -5.35 -64.67
N LEU A 282 -0.31 -4.88 -64.73
CA LEU A 282 -0.95 -4.19 -63.60
C LEU A 282 -1.12 -5.11 -62.39
N GLU A 283 -1.65 -6.33 -62.57
CA GLU A 283 -1.76 -7.31 -61.48
C GLU A 283 -0.41 -7.65 -60.86
N ARG A 284 0.64 -7.78 -61.68
CA ARG A 284 2.01 -7.99 -61.22
C ARG A 284 2.47 -6.85 -60.31
N ARG A 285 2.33 -5.60 -60.75
CA ARG A 285 2.70 -4.41 -59.94
C ARG A 285 1.89 -4.31 -58.64
N TRP A 286 0.60 -4.66 -58.68
CA TRP A 286 -0.23 -4.76 -57.47
C TRP A 286 0.28 -5.82 -56.50
N ARG A 287 0.68 -7.00 -56.98
CA ARG A 287 1.29 -8.05 -56.15
C ARG A 287 2.63 -7.62 -55.57
N GLU A 288 3.49 -6.99 -56.38
CA GLU A 288 4.79 -6.45 -55.95
C GLU A 288 4.64 -5.34 -54.88
N SER A 289 3.66 -4.44 -55.02
CA SER A 289 3.31 -3.45 -53.99
C SER A 289 2.80 -4.11 -52.72
N ALA A 290 1.90 -5.09 -52.84
CA ALA A 290 1.35 -5.82 -51.70
C ALA A 290 2.41 -6.65 -50.94
N THR A 291 3.43 -7.19 -51.63
CA THR A 291 4.59 -7.81 -50.97
C THR A 291 5.45 -6.79 -50.25
N ALA A 292 5.74 -5.64 -50.86
CA ALA A 292 6.52 -4.58 -50.22
C ALA A 292 5.81 -3.99 -48.98
N GLU A 293 4.49 -3.86 -49.01
CA GLU A 293 3.68 -3.44 -47.85
C GLU A 293 3.71 -4.49 -46.72
N ARG A 294 3.64 -5.79 -47.06
CA ARG A 294 3.78 -6.87 -46.07
C ARG A 294 5.16 -6.89 -45.44
N GLU A 295 6.22 -6.69 -46.22
CA GLU A 295 7.59 -6.60 -45.72
C GLU A 295 7.77 -5.42 -44.75
N ARG A 296 7.26 -4.23 -45.10
CA ARG A 296 7.24 -3.06 -44.20
C ARG A 296 6.49 -3.37 -42.89
N ALA A 297 5.29 -3.95 -42.98
CA ALA A 297 4.50 -4.31 -41.81
C ALA A 297 5.20 -5.35 -40.91
N LEU A 298 5.97 -6.29 -41.49
CA LEU A 298 6.78 -7.23 -40.72
C LEU A 298 7.97 -6.55 -40.01
N VAL A 299 8.62 -5.57 -40.65
CA VAL A 299 9.69 -4.77 -40.04
C VAL A 299 9.15 -3.89 -38.90
N GLU A 300 8.00 -3.23 -39.10
CA GLU A 300 7.32 -2.46 -38.05
C GLU A 300 6.91 -3.36 -36.87
N LEU A 301 6.38 -4.54 -37.14
CA LEU A 301 5.98 -5.50 -36.11
C LEU A 301 7.19 -6.07 -35.35
N ALA A 302 8.34 -6.24 -36.00
CA ALA A 302 9.61 -6.57 -35.32
C ALA A 302 10.05 -5.42 -34.39
N ALA A 303 10.07 -4.18 -34.88
CA ALA A 303 10.43 -3.01 -34.07
C ALA A 303 9.50 -2.82 -32.85
N VAL A 304 8.19 -3.09 -33.01
CA VAL A 304 7.23 -3.07 -31.88
C VAL A 304 7.49 -4.20 -30.89
N ARG A 305 7.91 -5.39 -31.34
CA ARG A 305 8.31 -6.49 -30.44
C ARG A 305 9.56 -6.12 -29.64
N ASP A 306 10.56 -5.53 -30.28
CA ASP A 306 11.80 -5.10 -29.61
C ASP A 306 11.51 -3.96 -28.61
N ALA A 307 10.66 -3.00 -28.97
CA ALA A 307 10.21 -1.95 -28.06
C ALA A 307 9.46 -2.54 -26.84
N ASN A 308 8.57 -3.51 -27.04
CA ASN A 308 7.88 -4.20 -25.94
C ASN A 308 8.84 -5.01 -25.05
N ALA A 309 9.84 -5.68 -25.64
CA ALA A 309 10.87 -6.39 -24.87
C ALA A 309 11.68 -5.43 -24.00
N ASN A 310 12.06 -4.26 -24.53
CA ASN A 310 12.74 -3.21 -23.79
C ASN A 310 11.87 -2.63 -22.66
N LEU A 311 10.57 -2.41 -22.90
CA LEU A 311 9.63 -1.95 -21.87
C LEU A 311 9.45 -2.98 -20.74
N LEU A 312 9.35 -4.27 -21.07
CA LEU A 312 9.28 -5.35 -20.07
C LEU A 312 10.60 -5.46 -19.28
N GLY A 313 11.75 -5.28 -19.93
CA GLY A 313 13.05 -5.22 -19.26
C GLY A 313 13.16 -4.03 -18.30
N ALA A 314 12.72 -2.84 -18.71
CA ALA A 314 12.66 -1.66 -17.85
C ALA A 314 11.68 -1.83 -16.68
N GLN A 315 10.53 -2.48 -16.91
CA GLN A 315 9.57 -2.80 -15.84
C GLN A 315 10.17 -3.80 -14.83
N ALA A 316 10.91 -4.81 -15.29
CA ALA A 316 11.61 -5.76 -14.42
C ALA A 316 12.70 -5.07 -13.57
N ALA A 317 13.48 -4.16 -14.16
CA ALA A 317 14.46 -3.35 -13.45
C ALA A 317 13.80 -2.46 -12.38
N ALA A 318 12.72 -1.74 -12.72
CA ALA A 318 11.99 -0.90 -11.78
C ALA A 318 11.33 -1.71 -10.63
N LEU A 319 10.95 -2.96 -10.87
CA LEU A 319 10.48 -3.87 -9.81
C LEU A 319 11.62 -4.34 -8.91
N ALA A 320 12.82 -4.57 -9.44
CA ALA A 320 14.01 -4.88 -8.66
C ALA A 320 14.44 -3.71 -7.76
N GLU A 321 14.46 -2.48 -8.28
CA GLU A 321 14.71 -1.26 -7.49
C GLU A 321 13.67 -1.05 -6.38
N ARG A 322 12.39 -1.34 -6.66
CA ARG A 322 11.35 -1.31 -5.61
C ARG A 322 11.57 -2.35 -4.53
N ALA A 323 12.12 -3.52 -4.87
CA ALA A 323 12.46 -4.55 -3.89
C ALA A 323 13.66 -4.13 -3.02
N THR A 324 14.72 -3.54 -3.59
CA THR A 324 15.85 -3.03 -2.80
C THR A 324 15.42 -1.90 -1.87
N LEU A 325 14.68 -0.91 -2.37
CA LEU A 325 14.12 0.18 -1.55
C LEU A 325 13.18 -0.33 -0.44
N ALA A 326 12.45 -1.42 -0.65
CA ALA A 326 11.66 -2.05 0.40
C ALA A 326 12.55 -2.66 1.50
N THR A 327 13.64 -3.35 1.13
CA THR A 327 14.59 -3.90 2.11
C THR A 327 15.34 -2.81 2.89
N GLU A 328 15.72 -1.70 2.24
CA GLU A 328 16.34 -0.54 2.89
C GLU A 328 15.38 0.11 3.89
N ARG A 329 14.12 0.34 3.50
CA ARG A 329 13.08 0.88 4.39
C ARG A 329 12.87 -0.01 5.61
N ASP A 330 12.87 -1.32 5.43
CA ASP A 330 12.65 -2.26 6.53
C ASP A 330 13.89 -2.35 7.44
N ALA A 331 15.11 -2.20 6.90
CA ALA A 331 16.33 -2.03 7.69
C ALA A 331 16.32 -0.73 8.53
N ILE A 332 15.97 0.41 7.92
CA ILE A 332 15.78 1.70 8.61
C ILE A 332 14.70 1.58 9.70
N ARG A 333 13.65 0.77 9.48
CA ARG A 333 12.62 0.52 10.49
C ARG A 333 13.17 -0.25 11.69
N ILE A 334 13.99 -1.28 11.44
CA ILE A 334 14.66 -2.06 12.50
C ILE A 334 15.58 -1.14 13.31
N GLU A 335 16.42 -0.34 12.64
CA GLU A 335 17.32 0.63 13.28
C GLU A 335 16.56 1.62 14.17
N ASN A 336 15.49 2.24 13.66
CA ASN A 336 14.63 3.14 14.45
C ASN A 336 14.02 2.44 15.67
N THR A 337 13.61 1.17 15.58
CA THR A 337 13.16 0.42 16.77
C THR A 337 14.30 0.09 17.75
N GLY A 338 15.55 0.00 17.28
CA GLY A 338 16.73 -0.09 18.13
C GLY A 338 16.97 1.20 18.90
N LEU A 339 17.05 2.34 18.19
CA LEU A 339 17.27 3.67 18.77
C LEU A 339 16.17 4.07 19.77
N LEU A 340 14.90 3.68 19.53
CA LEU A 340 13.82 3.88 20.49
C LEU A 340 14.05 3.09 21.79
N ARG A 341 14.47 1.82 21.71
CA ARG A 341 14.79 1.01 22.90
C ARG A 341 15.97 1.59 23.68
N GLU A 342 17.02 2.03 22.99
CA GLU A 342 18.17 2.69 23.61
C GLU A 342 17.78 3.99 24.32
N ARG A 343 16.95 4.83 23.68
CA ARG A 343 16.39 6.03 24.31
C ARG A 343 15.58 5.70 25.56
N ASP A 344 14.80 4.63 25.54
CA ASP A 344 13.97 4.22 26.69
C ASP A 344 14.83 3.62 27.83
N VAL A 345 15.93 2.90 27.51
CA VAL A 345 16.96 2.49 28.49
C VAL A 345 17.63 3.70 29.13
N THR A 346 18.14 4.66 28.34
CA THR A 346 18.78 5.87 28.91
C THR A 346 17.80 6.74 29.69
N ALA A 347 16.49 6.66 29.43
CA ALA A 347 15.47 7.31 30.25
C ALA A 347 15.33 6.61 31.62
N SER A 348 15.23 5.28 31.63
CA SER A 348 15.21 4.46 32.85
C SER A 348 16.46 4.67 33.72
N GLU A 349 17.65 4.73 33.12
CA GLU A 349 18.91 5.03 33.80
C GLU A 349 18.90 6.43 34.44
N ARG A 350 18.46 7.46 33.71
CA ARG A 350 18.31 8.82 34.24
C ARG A 350 17.32 8.89 35.40
N ASP A 351 16.22 8.15 35.32
CA ASP A 351 15.23 8.09 36.40
C ASP A 351 15.70 7.26 37.60
N SER A 352 16.59 6.29 37.40
CA SER A 352 17.31 5.64 38.51
C SER A 352 18.28 6.60 39.19
N ALA A 353 19.15 7.26 38.42
CA ALA A 353 20.08 8.26 38.96
C ALA A 353 19.35 9.41 39.69
N ARG A 354 18.15 9.83 39.23
CA ARG A 354 17.28 10.78 39.95
C ARG A 354 16.78 10.24 41.28
N ARG A 355 16.37 8.96 41.35
CA ARG A 355 15.99 8.30 42.60
C ARG A 355 17.18 8.21 43.57
N ASP A 356 18.35 7.84 43.07
CA ASP A 356 19.57 7.68 43.86
C ASP A 356 20.09 9.03 44.40
N LEU A 357 19.97 10.11 43.62
CA LEU A 357 20.21 11.48 44.10
C LEU A 357 19.17 11.93 45.13
N GLY A 358 17.92 11.46 45.01
CA GLY A 358 16.86 11.71 45.99
C GLY A 358 17.13 11.05 47.34
N THR A 359 17.52 9.77 47.34
CA THR A 359 17.88 9.03 48.55
C THR A 359 19.14 9.59 49.19
N ALA A 360 20.18 9.93 48.40
CA ALA A 360 21.38 10.59 48.91
C ALA A 360 21.08 11.93 49.61
N ARG A 361 20.17 12.76 49.06
CA ARG A 361 19.74 14.01 49.69
C ARG A 361 19.01 13.80 51.01
N LEU A 362 18.15 12.76 51.10
CA LEU A 362 17.49 12.39 52.35
C LEU A 362 18.52 11.96 53.40
N LEU A 363 19.46 11.08 53.04
CA LEU A 363 20.53 10.64 53.94
C LEU A 363 21.42 11.79 54.42
N MET A 364 21.72 12.77 53.56
CA MET A 364 22.45 13.99 53.96
C MET A 364 21.64 14.87 54.92
N SER A 365 20.32 14.97 54.71
CA SER A 365 19.41 15.69 55.62
C SER A 365 19.33 15.01 56.99
N ASP A 366 19.23 13.69 57.03
CA ASP A 366 19.21 12.91 58.27
C ASP A 366 20.54 12.98 59.01
N ALA A 367 21.67 12.85 58.30
CA ALA A 367 23.00 13.01 58.87
C ALA A 367 23.20 14.41 59.50
N ARG A 368 22.73 15.47 58.83
CA ARG A 368 22.72 16.83 59.37
C ARG A 368 21.84 16.95 60.62
N ARG A 369 20.64 16.38 60.61
CA ARG A 369 19.73 16.39 61.76
C ARG A 369 20.33 15.64 62.96
N ILE A 370 21.05 14.54 62.73
CA ILE A 370 21.79 13.81 63.77
C ILE A 370 22.93 14.68 64.32
N GLN A 371 23.67 15.40 63.48
CA GLN A 371 24.71 16.35 63.94
C GLN A 371 24.13 17.48 64.79
N GLU A 372 22.98 18.05 64.40
CA GLU A 372 22.28 19.08 65.17
C GLU A 372 21.79 18.54 66.54
N LEU A 373 21.27 17.31 66.59
CA LEU A 373 20.92 16.62 67.84
C LEU A 373 22.16 16.38 68.73
N VAL A 374 23.25 15.82 68.18
CA VAL A 374 24.50 15.56 68.92
C VAL A 374 25.12 16.85 69.46
N ALA A 375 25.06 17.95 68.70
CA ALA A 375 25.49 19.26 69.16
C ALA A 375 24.64 19.73 70.36
N SER A 376 23.31 19.60 70.27
CA SER A 376 22.40 19.98 71.37
C SER A 376 22.62 19.12 72.63
N GLU A 377 22.80 17.80 72.50
CA GLU A 377 23.11 16.91 73.62
C GLU A 377 24.45 17.28 74.27
N ARG A 378 25.49 17.54 73.47
CA ARG A 378 26.79 18.00 73.97
C ARG A 378 26.67 19.31 74.75
N ASP A 379 25.92 20.28 74.23
CA ASP A 379 25.80 21.59 74.85
C ASP A 379 25.00 21.50 76.17
N THR A 380 23.93 20.68 76.23
CA THR A 380 23.25 20.38 77.51
C THR A 380 24.18 19.70 78.53
N ALA A 381 25.01 18.74 78.10
CA ALA A 381 25.98 18.08 78.99
C ALA A 381 27.06 19.06 79.49
N LEU A 382 27.46 20.05 78.68
CA LEU A 382 28.37 21.11 79.12
C LEU A 382 27.72 22.03 80.17
N ASP A 383 26.42 22.32 80.07
CA ASP A 383 25.69 23.07 81.10
C ASP A 383 25.47 22.26 82.39
N GLU A 384 25.19 20.96 82.29
CA GLU A 384 25.21 20.06 83.45
C GLU A 384 26.57 20.04 84.15
N LEU A 385 27.67 19.99 83.39
CA LEU A 385 29.02 20.07 83.96
C LEU A 385 29.33 21.43 84.59
N ARG A 386 28.89 22.55 83.99
CA ARG A 386 29.02 23.91 84.56
C ARG A 386 28.24 24.02 85.88
N THR A 387 27.00 23.55 85.93
CA THR A 387 26.18 23.60 87.15
C THR A 387 26.71 22.65 88.23
N ALA A 388 27.19 21.46 87.87
CA ALA A 388 27.87 20.55 88.81
C ALA A 388 29.15 21.18 89.38
N ARG A 389 29.97 21.82 88.54
CA ARG A 389 31.16 22.57 88.99
C ARG A 389 30.80 23.69 89.95
N GLY A 390 29.79 24.51 89.66
CA GLY A 390 29.32 25.56 90.56
C GLY A 390 28.81 25.02 91.92
N ARG A 391 28.20 23.83 91.94
CA ARG A 391 27.86 23.14 93.21
C ARG A 391 29.10 22.72 93.99
N ILE A 392 30.13 22.20 93.32
CA ILE A 392 31.41 21.84 93.97
C ILE A 392 32.07 23.09 94.55
N GLU A 393 32.18 24.17 93.78
CA GLU A 393 32.76 25.46 94.23
C GLU A 393 31.97 26.06 95.41
N SER A 394 30.63 25.92 95.42
CA SER A 394 29.81 26.30 96.57
C SER A 394 30.03 25.42 97.80
N LEU A 395 30.23 24.11 97.63
CA LEU A 395 30.52 23.18 98.73
C LEU A 395 31.93 23.38 99.29
N THR A 396 32.94 23.70 98.47
CA THR A 396 34.29 24.03 98.96
C THR A 396 34.29 25.32 99.78
N LEU A 397 33.61 26.37 99.30
CA LEU A 397 33.45 27.62 100.08
C LEU A 397 32.75 27.38 101.43
N LYS A 398 31.71 26.53 101.47
CA LYS A 398 31.08 26.12 102.74
C LYS A 398 32.06 25.35 103.63
N GLY A 399 32.88 24.45 103.06
CA GLY A 399 33.93 23.74 103.78
C GLY A 399 34.99 24.66 104.39
N GLU A 400 35.39 25.71 103.66
CA GLU A 400 36.30 26.75 104.15
C GLU A 400 35.67 27.57 105.30
N VAL A 401 34.38 27.93 105.21
CA VAL A 401 33.66 28.57 106.32
C VAL A 401 33.61 27.67 107.55
N PHE A 402 33.25 26.39 107.41
CA PHE A 402 33.25 25.45 108.53
C PHE A 402 34.66 25.22 109.11
N ALA A 403 35.71 25.25 108.29
CA ALA A 403 37.09 25.19 108.77
C ALA A 403 37.44 26.45 109.59
N ALA A 404 37.09 27.64 109.11
CA ALA A 404 37.31 28.90 109.83
C ALA A 404 36.50 28.98 111.14
N GLU A 405 35.26 28.45 111.17
CA GLU A 405 34.46 28.31 112.39
C GLU A 405 35.11 27.35 113.38
N ARG A 406 35.54 26.17 112.93
CA ARG A 406 36.29 25.20 113.76
C ARG A 406 37.56 25.83 114.33
N ASP A 407 38.31 26.58 113.53
CA ASP A 407 39.56 27.19 113.95
C ASP A 407 39.34 28.36 114.93
N ARG A 408 38.25 29.14 114.76
CA ARG A 408 37.76 30.10 115.78
C ARG A 408 37.36 29.41 117.09
N LEU A 409 36.63 28.30 117.02
CA LEU A 409 36.23 27.53 118.20
C LEU A 409 37.46 26.90 118.90
N ALA A 410 38.46 26.43 118.15
CA ALA A 410 39.72 25.95 118.69
C ALA A 410 40.52 27.07 119.37
N ALA A 411 40.55 28.28 118.80
CA ALA A 411 41.14 29.45 119.43
C ALA A 411 40.40 29.84 120.72
N ALA A 412 39.07 29.87 120.71
CA ALA A 412 38.26 30.14 121.91
C ALA A 412 38.47 29.07 123.00
N LEU A 413 38.63 27.79 122.64
CA LEU A 413 39.00 26.73 123.58
C LEU A 413 40.41 26.91 124.15
N LEU A 414 41.39 27.37 123.36
CA LEU A 414 42.72 27.73 123.84
C LEU A 414 42.69 28.96 124.76
N GLU A 415 41.90 29.98 124.44
CA GLU A 415 41.69 31.15 125.31
C GLU A 415 41.03 30.76 126.63
N LEU A 416 40.02 29.88 126.60
CA LEU A 416 39.41 29.30 127.81
C LEU A 416 40.40 28.46 128.60
N GLN A 417 41.28 27.68 127.96
CA GLN A 417 42.36 26.95 128.65
C GLN A 417 43.39 27.90 129.27
N VAL A 418 43.74 28.99 128.59
CA VAL A 418 44.65 30.03 129.14
C VAL A 418 43.97 30.81 130.26
N ALA A 419 42.67 31.10 130.17
CA ALA A 419 41.90 31.71 131.24
C ALA A 419 41.79 30.77 132.45
N LEU A 420 41.53 29.48 132.24
CA LEU A 420 41.54 28.45 133.27
C LEU A 420 42.93 28.30 133.91
N ALA A 421 44.00 28.35 133.11
CA ALA A 421 45.37 28.31 133.61
C ALA A 421 45.78 29.60 134.36
N ARG A 422 45.23 30.76 133.98
CA ARG A 422 45.36 32.02 134.74
C ARG A 422 44.56 31.95 136.04
N GLU A 423 43.36 31.38 136.04
CA GLU A 423 42.59 31.10 137.25
C GLU A 423 43.29 30.10 138.17
N GLN A 424 43.89 29.03 137.61
CA GLN A 424 44.68 28.07 138.37
C GLN A 424 45.93 28.73 138.96
N ARG A 425 46.65 29.56 138.19
CA ARG A 425 47.76 30.37 138.71
C ARG A 425 47.32 31.41 139.73
N ALA A 426 46.12 31.98 139.62
CA ALA A 426 45.55 32.88 140.62
C ALA A 426 45.12 32.13 141.90
N ARG A 427 44.69 30.86 141.79
CA ARG A 427 44.45 29.95 142.92
C ARG A 427 45.75 29.43 143.55
N GLU A 428 46.83 29.28 142.77
CA GLU A 428 48.15 28.86 143.25
C GLU A 428 48.99 30.03 143.80
N HIS A 429 48.78 31.27 143.33
CA HIS A 429 49.51 32.47 143.72
C HIS A 429 48.53 33.64 143.95
N GLY A 430 47.85 33.71 145.10
CA GLY A 430 46.92 34.82 145.31
C GLY A 430 46.03 34.80 146.56
N ALA A 431 46.60 34.66 147.74
CA ALA A 431 45.98 35.20 148.96
C ALA A 431 46.87 36.28 149.58
N GLN A 432 47.04 37.41 148.89
CA GLN A 432 46.92 38.77 149.46
C GLN A 432 47.05 39.86 148.36
N PRO A 433 46.54 41.09 148.60
CA PRO A 433 46.22 42.07 147.55
C PRO A 433 47.16 43.31 147.58
N GLU A 434 46.65 44.47 147.13
CA GLU A 434 47.28 45.80 146.96
C GLU A 434 48.12 45.95 145.67
N ASP A 435 48.04 47.04 144.91
CA ASP A 435 46.99 48.08 144.84
C ASP A 435 47.01 48.80 143.48
N ALA A 436 45.93 49.53 143.15
CA ALA A 436 45.85 50.37 141.93
C ALA A 436 46.64 51.69 142.09
N PRO A 437 46.86 52.50 141.01
CA PRO A 437 45.78 53.40 140.59
C PRO A 437 45.67 53.76 139.08
N ASP A 438 44.42 53.95 138.67
CA ASP A 438 43.82 55.01 137.83
C ASP A 438 44.33 55.46 136.44
N GLY A 439 43.37 55.50 135.51
CA GLY A 439 43.28 56.41 134.35
C GLY A 439 43.43 55.72 132.97
N ARG A 440 42.54 55.90 131.98
CA ARG A 440 41.34 56.76 131.83
C ARG A 440 40.43 56.23 130.70
N GLU A 441 39.14 56.56 130.77
CA GLU A 441 38.20 57.03 129.71
C GLU A 441 38.55 56.75 128.23
N ALA A 442 37.68 56.27 127.34
CA ALA A 442 36.24 55.94 127.33
C ALA A 442 35.97 54.91 126.18
N ASP A 443 34.78 54.52 125.71
CA ASP A 443 33.38 54.96 125.88
C ASP A 443 32.39 53.81 125.52
N ALA A 444 31.07 54.07 125.52
CA ALA A 444 29.97 53.18 125.06
C ALA A 444 29.35 53.71 123.72
N PRO A 445 28.13 53.36 123.19
CA PRO A 445 26.94 52.61 123.70
C PRO A 445 26.65 51.27 122.94
N ASN A 446 25.83 50.31 123.45
CA ASN A 446 24.33 50.22 123.47
C ASN A 446 23.73 50.19 122.02
N ASP A 447 22.77 49.35 121.57
CA ASP A 447 21.83 48.31 122.07
C ASP A 447 21.83 47.11 121.05
N GLY A 448 21.03 46.03 121.05
CA GLY A 448 19.91 45.48 121.85
C GLY A 448 19.27 44.25 121.15
N GLN A 449 18.32 43.53 121.81
CA GLN A 449 17.53 42.34 121.35
C GLN A 449 18.34 41.11 120.85
N ALA A 450 18.28 39.88 121.42
CA ALA A 450 17.22 39.09 122.06
C ALA A 450 16.10 38.59 121.12
N ASP A 451 16.14 37.29 120.77
CA ASP A 451 15.15 36.32 121.27
C ASP A 451 15.62 34.85 121.09
N GLU A 452 15.07 33.98 121.94
CA GLU A 452 15.48 32.58 122.17
C GLU A 452 14.43 31.57 121.58
N PRO A 453 14.28 30.30 122.01
CA PRO A 453 14.87 29.09 121.42
C PRO A 453 13.86 28.10 120.78
N GLY A 454 14.36 26.97 120.24
CA GLY A 454 13.50 25.82 119.87
C GLY A 454 14.23 24.52 119.50
N ALA A 455 14.29 23.55 120.42
CA ALA A 455 14.81 22.18 120.23
C ALA A 455 14.29 21.23 121.35
N PRO A 456 14.49 19.88 121.29
CA PRO A 456 14.67 18.97 120.15
C PRO A 456 13.37 18.11 119.98
N PRO A 457 13.17 16.82 120.41
CA PRO A 457 14.02 15.63 120.65
C PRO A 457 14.17 14.76 119.36
N ALA A 458 15.17 13.91 119.10
CA ALA A 458 15.88 12.80 119.79
C ALA A 458 15.38 11.37 119.42
N GLU A 459 16.25 10.60 118.74
CA GLU A 459 16.55 9.15 118.90
C GLU A 459 17.74 8.85 117.95
N ALA A 460 18.99 8.60 118.40
CA ALA A 460 19.51 7.52 119.23
C ALA A 460 19.52 6.15 118.52
N GLY A 461 20.62 5.82 117.82
CA GLY A 461 20.75 4.57 117.05
C GLY A 461 22.16 4.31 116.48
N ASN A 462 23.14 4.12 117.36
CA ASN A 462 24.47 3.55 117.04
C ASN A 462 24.41 2.01 117.33
N PRO A 463 25.34 1.13 116.87
CA PRO A 463 26.58 1.39 116.12
C PRO A 463 26.95 0.32 115.04
N THR A 464 28.21 0.38 114.58
CA THR A 464 29.04 -0.69 113.99
C THR A 464 28.68 -1.29 112.62
N ALA A 465 29.35 -0.79 111.58
CA ALA A 465 30.05 -1.64 110.61
C ALA A 465 31.32 -0.91 110.11
N SER A 466 32.48 -1.56 110.20
CA SER A 466 33.76 -1.03 109.74
C SER A 466 33.97 -1.41 108.27
N GLU A 467 33.65 -0.51 107.33
CA GLU A 467 34.11 -0.61 105.95
C GLU A 467 34.87 0.65 105.53
N ALA A 468 35.88 0.44 104.68
CA ALA A 468 36.88 1.43 104.30
C ALA A 468 36.26 2.64 103.56
N PRO A 469 36.91 3.83 103.58
CA PRO A 469 36.39 5.00 102.89
C PRO A 469 36.33 4.78 101.37
N ALA A 470 35.15 4.38 100.88
CA ALA A 470 34.81 4.44 99.47
C ALA A 470 34.92 5.90 99.02
N ASN A 471 35.80 6.15 98.06
CA ASN A 471 36.07 7.49 97.56
C ASN A 471 34.89 7.93 96.67
N PRO A 472 34.04 8.89 97.07
CA PRO A 472 32.79 9.18 96.37
C PRO A 472 33.01 9.70 94.95
N ALA A 473 34.21 10.20 94.63
CA ALA A 473 34.60 10.55 93.26
C ALA A 473 34.67 9.31 92.35
N LEU A 474 35.07 8.15 92.87
CA LEU A 474 35.12 6.88 92.14
C LEU A 474 33.71 6.34 91.85
N ASP A 475 32.77 6.47 92.79
CA ASP A 475 31.39 6.04 92.60
C ASP A 475 30.66 6.90 91.56
N VAL A 476 30.89 8.21 91.56
CA VAL A 476 30.37 9.12 90.52
C VAL A 476 30.97 8.78 89.14
N LEU A 477 32.27 8.47 89.08
CA LEU A 477 32.93 8.01 87.85
C LEU A 477 32.40 6.65 87.36
N HIS A 478 32.18 5.68 88.26
CA HIS A 478 31.58 4.40 87.91
C HIS A 478 30.13 4.54 87.44
N ALA A 479 29.32 5.39 88.09
CA ALA A 479 27.95 5.68 87.67
C ALA A 479 27.90 6.38 86.29
N ALA A 480 28.82 7.32 86.02
CA ALA A 480 28.95 7.95 84.71
C ALA A 480 29.39 6.94 83.64
N TRP A 481 30.38 6.10 83.94
CA TRP A 481 30.87 5.06 83.03
C TRP A 481 29.79 4.02 82.70
N ALA A 482 29.03 3.56 83.71
CA ALA A 482 27.93 2.62 83.53
C ALA A 482 26.81 3.16 82.61
N ARG A 483 26.58 4.48 82.59
CA ARG A 483 25.63 5.15 81.68
C ARG A 483 26.19 5.34 80.26
N LEU A 484 27.50 5.59 80.13
CA LEU A 484 28.15 5.86 78.84
C LEU A 484 28.56 4.60 78.07
N ALA A 485 29.04 3.55 78.74
CA ALA A 485 29.56 2.35 78.08
C ALA A 485 28.58 1.70 77.09
N PRO A 486 27.28 1.52 77.39
CA PRO A 486 26.32 0.93 76.46
C PRO A 486 26.12 1.79 75.20
N ARG A 487 26.14 3.12 75.35
CA ARG A 487 25.97 4.08 74.25
C ARG A 487 27.19 4.09 73.33
N LEU A 488 28.40 4.09 73.89
CA LEU A 488 29.65 3.98 73.13
C LEU A 488 29.76 2.65 72.38
N LEU A 489 29.36 1.53 73.01
CA LEU A 489 29.33 0.23 72.36
C LEU A 489 28.31 0.15 71.20
N HIS A 490 27.20 0.88 71.31
CA HIS A 490 26.20 0.99 70.24
C HIS A 490 26.70 1.86 69.07
N ALA A 491 27.31 3.01 69.37
CA ALA A 491 27.95 3.88 68.36
C ALA A 491 29.07 3.16 67.61
N ALA A 492 29.93 2.41 68.31
CA ALA A 492 30.99 1.60 67.69
C ALA A 492 30.44 0.50 66.75
N ARG A 493 29.26 -0.09 67.07
CA ARG A 493 28.59 -1.06 66.18
C ARG A 493 27.94 -0.41 64.95
N LEU A 494 27.57 0.87 65.02
CA LEU A 494 27.05 1.63 63.89
C LEU A 494 28.16 2.15 62.96
N LEU A 495 29.36 2.37 63.48
CA LEU A 495 30.57 2.75 62.71
C LEU A 495 31.37 1.56 62.17
N GLY A 496 31.02 0.33 62.58
CA GLY A 496 31.68 -0.93 62.19
C GLY A 496 30.95 -1.72 61.10
N ARG A 497 30.09 -1.06 60.33
CA ARG A 497 29.38 -1.58 59.14
C ARG A 497 29.42 -0.53 58.04
#